data_AF-A0A7J7FS11-F1
#
_entry.id   AF-A0A7J7FS11-F1
#
_cell.length_a   1.000
_cell.length_b   1.000
_cell.length_c   1.000
_cell.angle_alpha   90.00
_cell.angle_beta   90.00
_cell.angle_gamma   90.00
#
_symmetry.space_group_name_H-M   'P 1'
#
loop_
_entity.id
_entity.type
_entity.pdbx_description
1 polymer ?
#
loop_
_entity_poly.entity_id
_entity_poly.type
_entity_poly.pdbx_seq_one_letter_code
_entity_poly.pdbx_strand_id
1 'polypeptide(L)'
;MEETRGSYLTKENSERDISVKGLLGIQLTEEEEKEIGNVGWKQFLDYILVSKGSLMLSSVIITQIAALLGLKASKAFFSNFTNSIFNAPMPFFDSTPVGRILTRASSDLCVVDFDIPFSFAFVVAPLIESVAIIGIMASVTWQVLFVAFFATAASKYVQGYYQASARELMRINGTTKAPVMNYAAETSLGVVALETACYNVIQWMTLWNTFKDEFENEKNMLGGSLVTKGLGIDDLRS
;
A
#
# COMPACT_ATOMS: atom_id res chain seq x y z
N MET A 1 92.09 16.88 -43.96
CA MET A 1 91.51 15.65 -43.38
C MET A 1 90.47 15.93 -42.27
N GLU A 2 90.22 17.20 -41.89
CA GLU A 2 89.21 17.52 -40.85
C GLU A 2 87.78 17.72 -41.38
N GLU A 3 87.62 18.11 -42.65
CA GLU A 3 86.31 18.47 -43.22
C GLU A 3 85.37 17.26 -43.35
N THR A 4 85.93 16.05 -43.52
CA THR A 4 85.14 14.83 -43.65
C THR A 4 84.60 14.33 -42.29
N ARG A 5 85.29 14.56 -41.16
CA ARG A 5 84.82 14.11 -39.83
C ARG A 5 83.63 14.92 -39.30
N GLY A 6 83.55 16.21 -39.62
CA GLY A 6 82.44 17.07 -39.21
C GLY A 6 81.10 16.66 -39.83
N SER A 7 81.10 16.26 -41.10
CA SER A 7 79.87 15.85 -41.80
C SER A 7 79.28 14.54 -41.26
N TYR A 8 80.11 13.57 -40.86
CA TYR A 8 79.62 12.30 -40.31
C TYR A 8 79.08 12.47 -38.88
N LEU A 9 79.75 13.27 -38.04
CA LEU A 9 79.28 13.55 -36.67
C LEU A 9 77.95 14.31 -36.65
N THR A 10 77.75 15.24 -37.59
CA THR A 10 76.50 16.03 -37.65
C THR A 10 75.31 15.18 -38.12
N LYS A 11 75.57 14.24 -39.03
CA LYS A 11 74.53 13.34 -39.55
C LYS A 11 74.10 12.31 -38.51
N GLU A 12 75.05 11.73 -37.77
CA GLU A 12 74.77 10.77 -36.71
C GLU A 12 74.02 11.42 -35.52
N ASN A 13 74.36 12.66 -35.15
CA ASN A 13 73.64 13.36 -34.09
C ASN A 13 72.21 13.74 -34.52
N SER A 14 72.02 14.11 -35.78
CA SER A 14 70.68 14.39 -36.34
C SER A 14 69.82 13.13 -36.40
N GLU A 15 70.35 11.97 -36.79
CA GLU A 15 69.60 10.71 -36.82
C GLU A 15 69.27 10.21 -35.41
N ARG A 16 70.21 10.36 -34.45
CA ARG A 16 69.96 10.06 -33.04
C ARG A 16 68.89 10.97 -32.42
N ASP A 17 68.91 12.27 -32.70
CA ASP A 17 67.88 13.20 -32.19
C ASP A 17 66.49 12.94 -32.80
N ILE A 18 66.42 12.55 -34.08
CA ILE A 18 65.14 12.20 -34.73
C ILE A 18 64.58 10.90 -34.14
N SER A 19 65.44 9.90 -33.88
CA SER A 19 65.05 8.64 -33.24
C SER A 19 64.57 8.86 -31.81
N VAL A 20 65.28 9.67 -31.03
CA VAL A 20 64.92 10.01 -29.64
C VAL A 20 63.62 10.80 -29.57
N LYS A 21 63.39 11.77 -30.48
CA LYS A 21 62.14 12.53 -30.55
C LYS A 21 60.96 11.67 -31.02
N GLY A 22 61.17 10.75 -31.95
CA GLY A 22 60.14 9.80 -32.38
C GLY A 22 59.73 8.85 -31.25
N LEU A 23 60.69 8.33 -30.49
CA LEU A 23 60.44 7.47 -29.34
C LEU A 23 59.74 8.22 -28.19
N LEU A 24 60.12 9.48 -27.92
CA LEU A 24 59.46 10.35 -26.95
C LEU A 24 58.03 10.72 -27.38
N GLY A 25 57.79 10.96 -28.67
CA GLY A 25 56.46 11.23 -29.21
C GLY A 25 55.54 10.03 -29.07
N ILE A 26 56.03 8.82 -29.35
CA ILE A 26 55.26 7.58 -29.19
C ILE A 26 54.95 7.31 -27.72
N GLN A 27 55.91 7.49 -26.82
CA GLN A 27 55.72 7.36 -25.37
C GLN A 27 54.71 8.38 -24.81
N LEU A 28 54.75 9.64 -25.26
CA LEU A 28 53.78 10.66 -24.87
C LEU A 28 52.37 10.35 -25.38
N THR A 29 52.24 9.78 -26.58
CA THR A 29 50.93 9.43 -27.16
C THR A 29 50.32 8.20 -26.47
N GLU A 30 51.13 7.20 -26.08
CA GLU A 30 50.68 6.03 -25.31
C GLU A 30 50.34 6.37 -23.84
N GLU A 31 51.08 7.29 -23.19
CA GLU A 31 50.74 7.75 -21.84
C GLU A 31 49.44 8.57 -21.81
N GLU A 32 49.17 9.40 -22.83
CA GLU A 32 47.93 10.17 -22.93
C GLU A 32 46.69 9.27 -23.16
N GLU A 33 46.78 8.25 -24.03
CA GLU A 33 45.70 7.26 -24.20
C GLU A 33 45.46 6.40 -22.96
N LYS A 34 46.53 6.03 -22.23
CA LYS A 34 46.44 5.22 -21.01
C LYS A 34 45.89 6.02 -19.82
N GLU A 35 46.21 7.31 -19.73
CA GLU A 35 45.59 8.22 -18.77
C GLU A 35 44.12 8.44 -19.10
N ILE A 36 43.75 8.78 -20.35
CA ILE A 36 42.35 9.03 -20.76
C ILE A 36 41.46 7.80 -20.56
N GLY A 37 41.96 6.59 -20.89
CA GLY A 37 41.21 5.34 -20.71
C GLY A 37 41.01 4.97 -19.24
N ASN A 38 42.06 5.02 -18.42
CA ASN A 38 41.98 4.60 -17.01
C ASN A 38 41.27 5.63 -16.13
N VAL A 39 41.39 6.93 -16.42
CA VAL A 39 40.66 7.99 -15.70
C VAL A 39 39.19 8.01 -16.07
N GLY A 40 38.84 7.84 -17.35
CA GLY A 40 37.45 7.83 -17.82
C GLY A 40 36.64 6.65 -17.24
N TRP A 41 37.20 5.43 -17.26
CA TRP A 41 36.54 4.27 -16.66
C TRP A 41 36.47 4.36 -15.14
N LYS A 42 37.52 4.84 -14.46
CA LYS A 42 37.46 5.08 -13.01
C LYS A 42 36.44 6.15 -12.66
N GLN A 43 36.44 7.30 -13.32
CA GLN A 43 35.47 8.37 -13.08
C GLN A 43 34.05 7.95 -13.40
N PHE A 44 33.84 7.14 -14.45
CA PHE A 44 32.53 6.58 -14.77
C PHE A 44 32.07 5.56 -13.71
N LEU A 45 32.96 4.67 -13.25
CA LEU A 45 32.65 3.71 -12.19
C LEU A 45 32.45 4.40 -10.84
N ASP A 46 33.25 5.41 -10.50
CA ASP A 46 33.08 6.23 -9.30
C ASP A 46 31.77 7.02 -9.40
N TYR A 47 31.43 7.57 -10.56
CA TYR A 47 30.17 8.28 -10.76
C TYR A 47 28.98 7.33 -10.66
N ILE A 48 29.06 6.10 -11.16
CA ILE A 48 28.00 5.09 -11.01
C ILE A 48 27.88 4.62 -9.55
N LEU A 49 28.99 4.37 -8.87
CA LEU A 49 29.02 3.87 -7.50
C LEU A 49 28.59 4.95 -6.50
N VAL A 50 29.11 6.18 -6.65
CA VAL A 50 28.74 7.35 -5.86
C VAL A 50 27.30 7.77 -6.18
N SER A 51 26.86 7.75 -7.44
CA SER A 51 25.47 8.10 -7.81
C SER A 51 24.47 7.08 -7.27
N LYS A 52 24.60 5.80 -7.62
CA LYS A 52 23.64 4.77 -7.15
C LYS A 52 23.65 4.64 -5.62
N GLY A 53 24.83 4.70 -5.00
CA GLY A 53 24.97 4.67 -3.54
C GLY A 53 24.36 5.90 -2.86
N SER A 54 24.66 7.10 -3.35
CA SER A 54 24.13 8.36 -2.79
C SER A 54 22.62 8.45 -2.93
N LEU A 55 22.05 8.04 -4.07
CA LEU A 55 20.61 8.08 -4.30
C LEU A 55 19.87 7.12 -3.37
N MET A 56 20.38 5.90 -3.19
CA MET A 56 19.83 4.92 -2.24
C MET A 56 19.92 5.41 -0.80
N LEU A 57 21.03 6.03 -0.39
CA LEU A 57 21.15 6.61 0.94
C LEU A 57 20.20 7.79 1.13
N SER A 58 20.06 8.65 0.13
CA SER A 58 19.16 9.81 0.20
C SER A 58 17.69 9.39 0.32
N SER A 59 17.26 8.37 -0.42
CA SER A 59 15.88 7.88 -0.35
C SER A 59 15.59 7.23 1.01
N VAL A 60 16.53 6.47 1.56
CA VAL A 60 16.42 5.90 2.91
C VAL A 60 16.37 7.02 3.97
N ILE A 61 17.21 8.04 3.86
CA ILE A 61 17.17 9.17 4.82
C ILE A 61 15.82 9.89 4.74
N ILE A 62 15.30 10.13 3.54
CA ILE A 62 14.04 10.86 3.34
C ILE A 62 12.85 10.03 3.84
N THR A 63 12.82 8.72 3.61
CA THR A 63 11.75 7.86 4.14
C THR A 63 11.78 7.80 5.66
N GLN A 64 12.97 7.76 6.27
CA GLN A 64 13.09 7.81 7.73
C GLN A 64 12.67 9.16 8.31
N ILE A 65 13.01 10.27 7.65
CA ILE A 65 12.53 11.60 8.05
C ILE A 65 11.00 11.66 7.92
N ALA A 66 10.44 11.14 6.82
CA ALA A 66 9.00 11.10 6.61
C ALA A 66 8.27 10.27 7.68
N ALA A 67 8.83 9.12 8.06
CA ALA A 67 8.29 8.30 9.16
C ALA A 67 8.34 9.05 10.49
N LEU A 68 9.44 9.73 10.81
CA LEU A 68 9.55 10.55 12.03
C LEU A 68 8.57 11.72 12.04
N LEU A 69 8.33 12.35 10.88
CA LEU A 69 7.34 13.42 10.72
C LEU A 69 5.91 12.87 10.88
N GLY A 70 5.62 11.69 10.33
CA GLY A 70 4.36 10.97 10.52
C GLY A 70 4.08 10.68 11.99
N LEU A 71 5.07 10.12 12.71
CA LEU A 71 4.97 9.84 14.15
C LEU A 71 4.77 11.12 14.97
N LYS A 72 5.46 12.21 14.62
CA LYS A 72 5.25 13.53 15.26
C LYS A 72 3.84 14.05 15.00
N ALA A 73 3.34 13.92 13.77
CA ALA A 73 2.00 14.34 13.40
C ALA A 73 0.92 13.55 14.16
N SER A 74 1.07 12.22 14.24
CA SER A 74 0.19 11.34 15.01
C SER A 74 0.17 11.68 16.49
N LYS A 75 1.35 11.91 17.11
CA LYS A 75 1.43 12.35 18.51
C LYS A 75 0.75 13.70 18.74
N ALA A 76 0.93 14.65 17.83
CA ALA A 76 0.26 15.95 17.92
C ALA A 76 -1.26 15.82 17.76
N PHE A 77 -1.72 15.00 16.79
CA PHE A 77 -3.13 14.71 16.57
C PHE A 77 -3.78 14.09 17.81
N PHE A 78 -3.15 13.05 18.39
CA PHE A 78 -3.66 12.37 19.58
C PHE A 78 -3.74 13.30 20.80
N SER A 79 -2.71 14.13 21.01
CA SER A 79 -2.69 15.12 22.10
C SER A 79 -3.82 16.14 21.95
N ASN A 80 -3.99 16.71 20.76
CA ASN A 80 -5.05 17.67 20.47
C ASN A 80 -6.44 17.05 20.57
N PHE A 81 -6.62 15.84 20.06
CA PHE A 81 -7.87 15.09 20.13
C PHE A 81 -8.29 14.82 21.57
N THR A 82 -7.35 14.32 22.39
CA THR A 82 -7.59 14.03 23.80
C THR A 82 -7.92 15.31 24.57
N ASN A 83 -7.18 16.39 24.32
CA ASN A 83 -7.45 17.69 24.92
C ASN A 83 -8.84 18.23 24.51
N SER A 84 -9.23 18.07 23.24
CA SER A 84 -10.55 18.49 22.76
C SER A 84 -11.69 17.66 23.38
N ILE A 85 -11.47 16.37 23.63
CA ILE A 85 -12.45 15.50 24.29
C ILE A 85 -12.64 15.91 25.75
N PHE A 86 -11.57 16.16 26.49
CA PHE A 86 -11.68 16.54 27.90
C PHE A 86 -12.32 17.93 28.10
N ASN A 87 -12.19 18.82 27.13
CA ASN A 87 -12.84 20.13 27.14
C ASN A 87 -14.28 20.12 26.59
N ALA A 88 -14.78 18.98 26.11
CA ALA A 88 -16.13 18.89 25.57
C ALA A 88 -17.18 18.92 26.70
N PRO A 89 -18.30 19.66 26.53
CA PRO A 89 -19.35 19.74 27.53
C PRO A 89 -20.11 18.41 27.64
N MET A 90 -20.59 18.07 28.85
CA MET A 90 -21.29 16.80 29.15
C MET A 90 -22.37 16.38 28.11
N PRO A 91 -23.21 17.29 27.57
CA PRO A 91 -24.27 16.91 26.59
C PRO A 91 -23.74 16.31 25.27
N PHE A 92 -22.47 16.57 24.93
CA PHE A 92 -21.84 15.99 23.75
C PHE A 92 -21.71 14.46 23.86
N PHE A 93 -21.47 13.96 25.08
CA PHE A 93 -21.29 12.54 25.39
C PHE A 93 -22.62 11.77 25.44
N ASP A 94 -23.74 12.45 25.73
CA ASP A 94 -25.08 11.86 25.69
C ASP A 94 -25.59 11.70 24.24
N SER A 95 -25.17 12.61 23.36
CA SER A 95 -25.61 12.63 21.95
C SER A 95 -24.79 11.68 21.06
N THR A 96 -23.57 11.31 21.47
CA THR A 96 -22.65 10.51 20.66
C THR A 96 -21.94 9.47 21.54
N PRO A 97 -22.09 8.16 21.28
CA PRO A 97 -21.41 7.15 22.09
C PRO A 97 -19.89 7.31 21.93
N VAL A 98 -19.18 7.42 23.06
CA VAL A 98 -17.71 7.57 23.11
C VAL A 98 -16.99 6.50 22.28
N GLY A 99 -17.55 5.29 22.24
CA GLY A 99 -17.05 4.19 21.41
C GLY A 99 -16.98 4.53 19.92
N ARG A 100 -17.97 5.23 19.35
CA ARG A 100 -17.96 5.61 17.92
C ARG A 100 -16.87 6.64 17.62
N ILE A 101 -16.67 7.59 18.54
CA ILE A 101 -15.64 8.62 18.43
C ILE A 101 -14.25 7.98 18.51
N LEU A 102 -14.04 7.07 19.47
CA LEU A 102 -12.76 6.38 19.66
C LEU A 102 -12.42 5.43 18.50
N THR A 103 -13.40 4.66 18.01
CA THR A 103 -13.20 3.78 16.84
C THR A 103 -12.79 4.58 15.61
N ARG A 104 -13.43 5.74 15.38
CA ARG A 104 -13.08 6.60 14.25
C ARG A 104 -11.69 7.22 14.43
N ALA A 105 -11.39 7.78 15.60
CA ALA A 105 -10.09 8.36 15.88
C ALA A 105 -8.95 7.33 15.82
N SER A 106 -9.17 6.11 16.29
CA SER A 106 -8.20 5.02 16.19
C SER A 106 -7.98 4.59 14.74
N SER A 107 -9.03 4.53 13.92
CA SER A 107 -8.90 4.26 12.48
C SER A 107 -8.15 5.37 11.77
N ASP A 108 -8.49 6.63 12.06
CA ASP A 108 -7.84 7.80 11.45
C ASP A 108 -6.34 7.87 11.84
N LEU A 109 -6.01 7.56 13.10
CA LEU A 109 -4.63 7.50 13.59
C LEU A 109 -3.82 6.42 12.87
N CYS A 110 -4.39 5.23 12.68
CA CYS A 110 -3.76 4.12 11.97
C CYS A 110 -3.41 4.51 10.51
N VAL A 111 -4.31 5.21 9.83
CA VAL A 111 -4.05 5.72 8.46
C VAL A 111 -2.93 6.75 8.46
N VAL A 112 -2.93 7.70 9.41
CA VAL A 112 -1.88 8.71 9.52
C VAL A 112 -0.51 8.09 9.84
N ASP A 113 -0.47 7.06 10.66
CA ASP A 113 0.77 6.41 11.10
C ASP A 113 1.39 5.50 10.04
N PHE A 114 0.59 4.76 9.28
CA PHE A 114 1.11 3.77 8.33
C PHE A 114 0.93 4.15 6.87
N ASP A 115 -0.26 4.64 6.50
CA ASP A 115 -0.61 4.84 5.09
C ASP A 115 0.04 6.10 4.51
N ILE A 116 0.13 7.18 5.29
CA ILE A 116 0.77 8.44 4.86
C ILE A 116 2.26 8.25 4.58
N PRO A 117 3.10 7.71 5.51
CA PRO A 117 4.53 7.55 5.25
C PRO A 117 4.80 6.56 4.11
N PHE A 118 4.00 5.50 4.01
CA PHE A 118 4.12 4.51 2.93
C PHE A 118 3.81 5.16 1.58
N SER A 119 2.64 5.79 1.43
CA SER A 119 2.26 6.49 0.20
C SER A 119 3.28 7.57 -0.19
N PHE A 120 3.81 8.31 0.78
CA PHE A 120 4.85 9.31 0.55
C PHE A 120 6.15 8.69 0.02
N ALA A 121 6.59 7.57 0.59
CA ALA A 121 7.78 6.85 0.13
C ALA A 121 7.64 6.39 -1.34
N PHE A 122 6.47 5.86 -1.72
CA PHE A 122 6.18 5.42 -3.09
C PHE A 122 6.15 6.56 -4.11
N VAL A 123 5.85 7.79 -3.69
CA VAL A 123 5.87 8.95 -4.58
C VAL A 123 7.28 9.54 -4.67
N VAL A 124 7.98 9.68 -3.54
CA VAL A 124 9.25 10.41 -3.48
C VAL A 124 10.43 9.59 -4.02
N ALA A 125 10.48 8.28 -3.76
CA ALA A 125 11.57 7.43 -4.26
C ALA A 125 11.72 7.49 -5.80
N PRO A 126 10.67 7.23 -6.61
CA PRO A 126 10.80 7.30 -8.07
C PRO A 126 10.95 8.73 -8.60
N LEU A 127 10.50 9.76 -7.85
CA LEU A 127 10.73 11.15 -8.25
C LEU A 127 12.22 11.52 -8.16
N ILE A 128 12.89 11.17 -7.06
CA ILE A 128 14.33 11.38 -6.89
C ILE A 128 15.10 10.61 -7.96
N GLU A 129 14.72 9.34 -8.20
CA GLU A 129 15.33 8.51 -9.23
C GLU A 129 15.15 9.11 -10.63
N SER A 130 13.95 9.59 -10.96
CA SER A 130 13.67 10.24 -12.25
C SER A 130 14.51 11.50 -12.45
N VAL A 131 14.61 12.36 -11.42
CA VAL A 131 15.44 13.58 -11.48
C VAL A 131 16.92 13.23 -11.64
N ALA A 132 17.39 12.21 -10.93
CA ALA A 132 18.76 11.75 -11.02
C ALA A 132 19.10 11.21 -12.42
N ILE A 133 18.23 10.38 -13.00
CA ILE A 133 18.39 9.88 -14.36
C ILE A 133 18.45 11.05 -15.35
N ILE A 134 17.54 12.03 -15.24
CA ILE A 134 17.54 13.20 -16.11
C ILE A 134 18.85 14.00 -15.95
N GLY A 135 19.35 14.18 -14.72
CA GLY A 135 20.61 14.89 -14.46
C GLY A 135 21.84 14.18 -15.03
N ILE A 136 21.91 12.84 -14.92
CA ILE A 136 22.97 12.03 -15.53
C ILE A 136 22.90 12.16 -17.05
N MET A 137 21.71 12.00 -17.64
CA MET A 137 21.52 12.11 -19.09
C MET A 137 21.87 13.51 -19.62
N ALA A 138 21.58 14.56 -18.86
CA ALA A 138 21.96 15.93 -19.21
C ALA A 138 23.48 16.14 -19.26
N SER A 139 24.24 15.41 -18.44
CA SER A 139 25.71 15.51 -18.39
C SER A 139 26.40 14.77 -19.54
N VAL A 140 25.79 13.69 -20.03
CA VAL A 140 26.37 12.86 -21.11
C VAL A 140 26.14 13.48 -22.48
N THR A 141 24.95 14.05 -22.76
CA THR A 141 24.61 14.56 -24.10
C THR A 141 23.47 15.58 -24.04
N TRP A 142 23.71 16.83 -24.47
CA TRP A 142 22.70 17.90 -24.37
C TRP A 142 21.45 17.65 -25.25
N GLN A 143 21.61 16.93 -26.37
CA GLN A 143 20.51 16.62 -27.30
C GLN A 143 19.42 15.72 -26.69
N VAL A 144 19.79 14.85 -25.74
CA VAL A 144 18.84 13.88 -25.14
C VAL A 144 17.85 14.56 -24.19
N LEU A 145 18.21 15.73 -23.66
CA LEU A 145 17.37 16.52 -22.77
C LEU A 145 16.08 17.00 -23.47
N PHE A 146 16.19 17.36 -24.75
CA PHE A 146 15.05 17.78 -25.56
C PHE A 146 14.02 16.64 -25.70
N VAL A 147 14.48 15.43 -26.01
CA VAL A 147 13.62 14.24 -26.13
C VAL A 147 13.01 13.87 -24.78
N ALA A 148 13.80 13.89 -23.70
CA ALA A 148 13.33 13.58 -22.34
C ALA A 148 12.25 14.56 -21.85
N PHE A 149 12.38 15.85 -22.18
CA PHE A 149 11.41 16.88 -21.85
C PHE A 149 10.06 16.61 -22.52
N PHE A 150 10.05 16.37 -23.83
CA PHE A 150 8.83 16.02 -24.57
C PHE A 150 8.18 14.74 -24.06
N ALA A 151 8.98 13.70 -23.78
CA ALA A 151 8.48 12.43 -23.27
C ALA A 151 7.83 12.58 -21.88
N THR A 152 8.43 13.40 -20.99
CA THR A 152 7.90 13.66 -19.65
C THR A 152 6.61 14.48 -19.71
N ALA A 153 6.55 15.50 -20.58
CA ALA A 153 5.34 16.29 -20.80
C ALA A 153 4.17 15.44 -21.34
N ALA A 154 4.44 14.58 -22.33
CA ALA A 154 3.45 13.65 -22.88
C ALA A 154 2.97 12.65 -21.82
N SER A 155 3.91 12.11 -21.04
CA SER A 155 3.60 11.18 -19.94
C SER A 155 2.70 11.85 -18.89
N LYS A 156 2.99 13.10 -18.49
CA LYS A 156 2.15 13.87 -17.55
C LYS A 156 0.75 14.12 -18.07
N TYR A 157 0.61 14.42 -19.37
CA TYR A 157 -0.70 14.60 -20.00
C TYR A 157 -1.53 13.31 -19.89
N VAL A 158 -0.97 12.17 -20.30
CA VAL A 158 -1.64 10.86 -20.18
C VAL A 158 -1.95 10.50 -18.72
N GLN A 159 -1.03 10.79 -17.81
CA GLN A 159 -1.21 10.53 -16.37
C GLN A 159 -2.41 11.31 -15.80
N GLY A 160 -2.65 12.54 -16.26
CA GLY A 160 -3.79 13.36 -15.84
C GLY A 160 -5.14 12.75 -16.24
N TYR A 161 -5.27 12.30 -17.49
CA TYR A 161 -6.48 11.61 -17.96
C TYR A 161 -6.68 10.27 -17.23
N TYR A 162 -5.61 9.49 -17.06
CA TYR A 162 -5.68 8.22 -16.35
C TYR A 162 -6.12 8.39 -14.89
N GLN A 163 -5.58 9.38 -14.18
CA GLN A 163 -5.98 9.67 -12.80
C GLN A 163 -7.45 10.11 -12.69
N ALA A 164 -7.96 10.89 -13.64
CA ALA A 164 -9.37 11.27 -13.66
C ALA A 164 -10.27 10.04 -13.78
N SER A 165 -9.99 9.15 -14.73
CA SER A 165 -10.72 7.90 -14.92
C SER A 165 -10.61 6.95 -13.73
N ALA A 166 -9.42 6.82 -13.13
CA ALA A 166 -9.19 5.97 -11.96
C ALA A 166 -9.99 6.45 -10.73
N ARG A 167 -10.16 7.76 -10.54
CA ARG A 167 -11.00 8.32 -9.47
C ARG A 167 -12.47 8.00 -9.66
N GLU A 168 -12.99 8.11 -10.88
CA GLU A 168 -14.37 7.71 -11.17
C GLU A 168 -14.59 6.22 -10.95
N LEU A 169 -13.62 5.37 -11.33
CA LEU A 169 -13.67 3.93 -11.06
C LEU A 169 -13.65 3.61 -9.56
N MET A 170 -12.79 4.28 -8.79
CA MET A 170 -12.75 4.16 -7.33
C MET A 170 -14.09 4.57 -6.69
N ARG A 171 -14.73 5.62 -7.20
CA ARG A 171 -16.05 6.08 -6.75
C ARG A 171 -17.11 5.02 -6.98
N ILE A 172 -17.17 4.45 -8.19
CA ILE A 172 -18.11 3.38 -8.54
C ILE A 172 -17.85 2.14 -7.66
N ASN A 173 -16.59 1.74 -7.51
CA ASN A 173 -16.21 0.59 -6.69
C ASN A 173 -16.59 0.78 -5.21
N GLY A 174 -16.40 1.99 -4.68
CA GLY A 174 -16.83 2.35 -3.32
C GLY A 174 -18.34 2.24 -3.13
N THR A 175 -19.13 2.72 -4.10
CA THR A 175 -20.60 2.63 -4.05
C THR A 175 -21.14 1.22 -4.28
N THR A 176 -20.40 0.33 -4.94
CA THR A 176 -20.83 -1.05 -5.21
C THR A 176 -20.45 -2.01 -4.09
N LYS A 177 -19.29 -1.82 -3.43
CA LYS A 177 -18.85 -2.72 -2.34
C LYS A 177 -19.72 -2.62 -1.08
N ALA A 178 -20.16 -1.43 -0.71
CA ALA A 178 -21.00 -1.21 0.47
C ALA A 178 -22.33 -1.99 0.45
N PRO A 179 -23.17 -1.92 -0.61
CA PRO A 179 -24.43 -2.66 -0.66
C PRO A 179 -24.22 -4.16 -0.74
N VAL A 180 -23.17 -4.65 -1.43
CA VAL A 180 -22.88 -6.09 -1.52
C VAL A 180 -22.56 -6.68 -0.15
N MET A 181 -21.74 -5.99 0.66
CA MET A 181 -21.48 -6.43 2.04
C MET A 181 -22.74 -6.37 2.92
N ASN A 182 -23.60 -5.38 2.69
CA ASN A 182 -24.86 -5.26 3.42
C ASN A 182 -25.82 -6.41 3.08
N TYR A 183 -25.99 -6.76 1.79
CA TYR A 183 -26.81 -7.89 1.39
C TYR A 183 -26.28 -9.23 1.91
N ALA A 184 -24.95 -9.40 1.99
CA ALA A 184 -24.35 -10.58 2.59
C ALA A 184 -24.63 -10.68 4.10
N ALA A 185 -24.60 -9.55 4.82
CA ALA A 185 -24.93 -9.48 6.24
C ALA A 185 -26.44 -9.71 6.49
N GLU A 186 -27.31 -9.15 5.65
CA GLU A 186 -28.75 -9.39 5.72
C GLU A 186 -29.09 -10.86 5.47
N THR A 187 -28.40 -11.51 4.52
CA THR A 187 -28.61 -12.94 4.24
C THR A 187 -28.16 -13.81 5.41
N SER A 188 -27.01 -13.51 6.03
CA SER A 188 -26.54 -14.31 7.18
C SER A 188 -27.46 -14.18 8.39
N LEU A 189 -27.96 -12.97 8.67
CA LEU A 189 -28.98 -12.74 9.71
C LEU A 189 -30.32 -13.40 9.36
N GLY A 190 -30.72 -13.36 8.08
CA GLY A 190 -31.95 -13.98 7.60
C GLY A 190 -31.95 -15.51 7.77
N VAL A 191 -30.84 -16.19 7.48
CA VAL A 191 -30.71 -17.64 7.68
C VAL A 191 -30.88 -18.02 9.15
N VAL A 192 -30.19 -17.31 10.06
CA VAL A 192 -30.29 -17.55 11.51
C VAL A 192 -31.72 -17.31 12.02
N ALA A 193 -32.39 -16.28 11.50
CA ALA A 193 -33.78 -15.99 11.86
C ALA A 193 -34.75 -17.08 11.37
N LEU A 194 -34.56 -17.60 10.15
CA LEU A 194 -35.37 -18.69 9.60
C LEU A 194 -35.17 -19.99 10.37
N GLU A 195 -33.93 -20.34 10.71
CA GLU A 195 -33.63 -21.50 11.55
C GLU A 195 -34.34 -21.39 12.91
N THR A 196 -34.18 -20.24 13.59
CA THR A 196 -34.82 -19.97 14.89
C THR A 196 -36.35 -20.01 14.79
N ALA A 197 -36.92 -19.45 13.73
CA ALA A 197 -38.36 -19.47 13.50
C ALA A 197 -38.89 -20.90 13.30
N CYS A 198 -38.19 -21.73 12.51
CA CYS A 198 -38.52 -23.14 12.35
C CYS A 198 -38.47 -23.90 13.68
N TYR A 199 -37.43 -23.68 14.50
CA TYR A 199 -37.36 -24.29 15.83
C TYR A 199 -38.54 -23.88 16.73
N ASN A 200 -38.90 -22.60 16.73
CA ASN A 200 -40.06 -22.10 17.49
C ASN A 200 -41.39 -22.70 17.00
N VAL A 201 -41.57 -22.84 15.68
CA VAL A 201 -42.78 -23.43 15.10
C VAL A 201 -42.87 -24.93 15.41
N ILE A 202 -41.76 -25.67 15.34
CA ILE A 202 -41.72 -27.09 15.72
C ILE A 202 -42.05 -27.25 17.21
N GLN A 203 -41.46 -26.43 18.08
CA GLN A 203 -41.77 -26.41 19.52
C GLN A 203 -43.27 -26.19 19.76
N TRP A 204 -43.88 -25.21 19.10
CA TRP A 204 -45.33 -24.97 19.19
C TRP A 204 -46.17 -26.14 18.70
N MET A 205 -45.80 -26.76 17.58
CA MET A 205 -46.50 -27.95 17.09
C MET A 205 -46.40 -29.13 18.06
N THR A 206 -45.23 -29.35 18.67
CA THR A 206 -45.07 -30.41 19.68
C THR A 206 -45.92 -30.14 20.91
N LEU A 207 -45.92 -28.91 21.43
CA LEU A 207 -46.75 -28.52 22.57
C LEU A 207 -48.25 -28.66 22.24
N TRP A 208 -48.66 -28.26 21.04
CA TRP A 208 -50.04 -28.40 20.60
C TRP A 208 -50.47 -29.87 20.50
N ASN A 209 -49.61 -30.75 19.99
CA ASN A 209 -49.91 -32.19 19.95
C ASN A 209 -50.00 -32.78 21.35
N THR A 210 -49.08 -32.46 22.26
CA THR A 210 -49.14 -32.91 23.66
C THR A 210 -50.41 -32.41 24.35
N PHE A 211 -50.76 -31.14 24.17
CA PHE A 211 -52.01 -30.57 24.70
C PHE A 211 -53.26 -31.27 24.13
N LYS A 212 -53.26 -31.56 22.83
CA LYS A 212 -54.36 -32.27 22.18
C LYS A 212 -54.52 -33.69 22.72
N ASP A 213 -53.41 -34.41 22.92
CA ASP A 213 -53.41 -35.76 23.50
C ASP A 213 -53.93 -35.74 24.94
N GLU A 214 -53.55 -34.73 25.72
CA GLU A 214 -54.02 -34.53 27.10
C GLU A 214 -55.53 -34.29 27.17
N PHE A 215 -56.07 -33.44 26.28
CA PHE A 215 -57.51 -33.21 26.14
C PHE A 215 -58.28 -34.47 25.71
N GLU A 216 -57.77 -35.23 24.75
CA GLU A 216 -58.44 -36.46 24.29
C GLU A 216 -58.43 -37.54 25.38
N ASN A 217 -57.36 -37.63 26.16
CA ASN A 217 -57.26 -38.54 27.30
C ASN A 217 -58.25 -38.17 28.41
N GLU A 218 -58.38 -36.89 28.76
CA GLU A 218 -59.34 -36.42 29.76
C GLU A 218 -60.79 -36.71 29.33
N LYS A 219 -61.12 -36.48 28.05
CA LYS A 219 -62.43 -36.81 27.47
C LYS A 219 -62.73 -38.31 27.52
N ASN A 220 -61.74 -39.17 27.24
CA ASN A 220 -61.90 -40.62 27.32
C ASN A 220 -62.12 -41.10 28.77
N MET A 221 -61.47 -40.49 29.76
CA MET A 221 -61.70 -40.81 31.18
C MET A 221 -63.11 -40.38 31.65
N LEU A 222 -63.57 -39.19 31.25
CA LEU A 222 -64.92 -38.73 31.58
C LEU A 222 -66.00 -39.56 30.86
N GLY A 223 -65.76 -39.96 29.61
CA GLY A 223 -66.62 -40.89 28.87
C GLY A 223 -66.68 -42.28 29.51
N GLY A 224 -65.54 -42.83 29.93
CA GLY A 224 -65.46 -44.10 30.66
C GLY A 224 -66.12 -44.05 32.04
N SER A 225 -66.05 -42.91 32.73
CA SER A 225 -66.72 -42.70 34.03
C SER A 225 -68.25 -42.62 33.90
N LEU A 226 -68.76 -42.05 32.80
CA LEU A 226 -70.20 -42.05 32.50
C LEU A 226 -70.72 -43.43 32.09
N VAL A 227 -69.93 -44.22 31.36
CA VAL A 227 -70.28 -45.61 30.99
C VAL A 227 -70.29 -46.54 32.21
N THR A 228 -69.33 -46.40 33.14
CA THR A 228 -69.30 -47.19 34.38
C THR A 228 -70.39 -46.80 35.37
N LYS A 229 -70.80 -45.52 35.42
CA LYS A 229 -71.97 -45.09 36.20
C LYS A 229 -73.32 -45.50 35.57
N GLY A 230 -73.39 -45.66 34.25
CA GLY A 230 -74.59 -46.19 33.57
C GLY A 230 -74.79 -47.69 33.78
N LEU A 231 -73.70 -48.48 33.79
CA LEU A 231 -73.74 -49.93 34.00
C LEU A 231 -73.97 -50.35 35.46
N GLY A 232 -73.80 -49.44 36.42
CA GLY A 232 -74.05 -49.71 37.84
C GLY A 232 -75.52 -49.64 38.28
N ILE A 233 -76.46 -49.27 37.39
CA ILE A 233 -77.89 -49.18 37.72
C ILE A 233 -78.67 -50.44 37.32
N ASP A 234 -78.13 -51.28 36.44
CA ASP A 234 -78.80 -52.51 35.99
C ASP A 234 -78.60 -53.70 36.94
N ASP A 235 -77.66 -53.62 37.90
CA ASP A 235 -77.34 -54.71 38.85
C ASP A 235 -78.12 -54.63 40.19
N LEU A 236 -79.06 -53.69 40.33
CA LEU A 236 -79.95 -53.56 41.51
C LEU A 236 -81.37 -54.08 41.26
N ARG A 237 -81.58 -54.89 40.21
CA ARG A 237 -82.86 -55.56 39.92
C ARG A 237 -82.69 -57.07 39.72
N SER A 238 -82.28 -57.76 40.78
CA SER A 238 -82.57 -59.18 40.99
C SER A 238 -82.68 -59.49 42.48
#